data_AF-T0RTU8-F1
#
_entry.id   AF-T0RTU8-F1
#
_cell.length_a   1.000
_cell.length_b   1.000
_cell.length_c   1.000
_cell.angle_alpha   90.00
_cell.angle_beta   90.00
_cell.angle_gamma   90.00
#
_symmetry.space_group_name_H-M   'P 1'
#
loop_
_entity.id
_entity.type
_entity.pdbx_description
1 polymer ?
#
loop_
_entity_poly.entity_id
_entity_poly.type
_entity_poly.pdbx_seq_one_letter_code
_entity_poly.pdbx_strand_id
1 'polypeptide(L)'
;MALNGSYRWSSQTSYKMYWSLANDLSAIASNTSGIGGLSLLRTSPRFAFANTSLQAVFTTNLTLMSPLANGFALVAATLGPFGVTDMVYVRVPAAVSSVFRDIIQMTRLAMAPSVHAQAAYNQITPLGTSYPIPKKWLTPNYGSLGGSPLCQELIASKVVSGGLTCMPSYDLPCLPTSPVQSKVLPTRQHYIVSAILSGLVASPPSDCRSICSFDPAYLALCLVYLNQTMYFLQTYMPDANASFGSVAASTNALVHSLNIELMIFAKVNASAPLGLLHTNILDPSEVGFGFLAWTYLYDWVVGNREVISFQGDSGTLTLLTDLQLPLLQQAQPWMLTQAFATYFQAAVLFVTLILLGLAIATTLYMVLSRGHFVGLNMLKLDRVGGMVWVGRPLLLVRSLTALCLLSTAPLTLHFSGYLSMFQLPTPPILVRLLASWEVTWLAVILDDVALPYTREYARYHGFLNCVLLWLTVVVGAPPFAPTCDVNAACSVDEMDFQVVCRSSRLEVGRLDRLLTLLLLVLVCHVVSLALTRFLLGTLPTCCVDSAHFSAGAKYYFSHHGQIRGSLYDIDRASAVLNGLLTVQIGTTFFALDVKLWRVASTPIRTNVTRGYPLRTVENTIEYT
;
A
#
# COMPACT_ATOMS: atom_id res chain seq x y z
N MET A 1 0.86 -12.16 -7.19
CA MET A 1 1.02 -13.13 -8.28
C MET A 1 0.62 -14.47 -7.71
N ALA A 2 -0.29 -15.21 -8.34
CA ALA A 2 -0.43 -16.63 -8.02
C ALA A 2 0.95 -17.26 -8.24
N LEU A 3 1.42 -18.12 -7.34
CA LEU A 3 2.42 -19.10 -7.77
C LEU A 3 1.83 -19.76 -9.02
N ASN A 4 2.60 -19.99 -10.08
CA ASN A 4 2.08 -20.59 -11.32
C ASN A 4 1.63 -22.07 -11.13
N GLY A 5 1.37 -22.47 -9.88
CA GLY A 5 0.99 -23.81 -9.50
C GLY A 5 1.98 -24.89 -9.87
N SER A 6 3.23 -24.52 -10.14
CA SER A 6 4.23 -25.47 -10.60
C SER A 6 4.66 -26.36 -9.44
N TYR A 7 4.24 -27.62 -9.47
CA TYR A 7 4.72 -28.64 -8.55
C TYR A 7 6.18 -29.02 -8.85
N ARG A 8 6.96 -29.25 -7.79
CA ARG A 8 8.37 -29.69 -7.87
C ARG A 8 8.51 -31.19 -7.63
N TRP A 9 7.77 -32.00 -8.40
CA TRP A 9 7.72 -33.47 -8.20
C TRP A 9 9.09 -34.16 -8.24
N SER A 10 10.04 -33.67 -9.04
CA SER A 10 11.38 -34.27 -9.16
C SER A 10 12.29 -34.00 -7.96
N SER A 11 12.00 -32.97 -7.16
CA SER A 11 12.78 -32.58 -5.98
C SER A 11 11.97 -32.68 -4.68
N GLN A 12 10.77 -33.27 -4.72
CA GLN A 12 9.94 -33.45 -3.54
C GLN A 12 10.62 -34.44 -2.58
N THR A 13 10.54 -34.15 -1.29
CA THR A 13 11.14 -34.98 -0.23
C THR A 13 10.10 -35.43 0.79
N SER A 14 8.89 -34.89 0.73
CA SER A 14 7.82 -35.10 1.72
C SER A 14 6.95 -36.33 1.44
N TYR A 15 6.94 -36.88 0.23
CA TYR A 15 5.96 -37.91 -0.18
C TYR A 15 6.17 -39.26 0.47
N LYS A 16 7.38 -39.51 0.97
CA LYS A 16 7.68 -40.70 1.76
C LYS A 16 7.09 -40.62 3.18
N MET A 17 6.71 -39.45 3.67
CA MET A 17 6.19 -39.32 5.04
C MET A 17 4.74 -39.82 5.13
N TYR A 18 3.85 -39.29 4.28
CA TYR A 18 2.42 -39.59 4.32
C TYR A 18 1.94 -40.30 3.04
N TRP A 19 1.14 -41.36 3.21
CA TRP A 19 0.51 -42.08 2.11
C TRP A 19 -0.91 -41.56 1.85
N SER A 20 -1.13 -40.95 0.68
CA SER A 20 -2.43 -40.40 0.27
C SER A 20 -3.25 -41.36 -0.59
N LEU A 21 -4.55 -41.10 -0.73
CA LEU A 21 -5.46 -41.87 -1.61
C LEU A 21 -4.98 -41.94 -3.07
N ALA A 22 -4.29 -40.91 -3.56
CA ALA A 22 -3.71 -40.92 -4.90
C ALA A 22 -2.65 -42.03 -5.07
N ASN A 23 -1.88 -42.31 -4.01
CA ASN A 23 -0.93 -43.41 -4.00
C ASN A 23 -1.65 -44.77 -3.99
N ASP A 24 -2.77 -44.91 -3.28
CA ASP A 24 -3.58 -46.14 -3.33
C ASP A 24 -4.07 -46.45 -4.74
N LEU A 25 -4.72 -45.46 -5.38
CA LEU A 25 -5.31 -45.62 -6.71
C LEU A 25 -4.25 -45.85 -7.79
N SER A 26 -3.12 -45.15 -7.72
CA SER A 26 -2.03 -45.34 -8.68
C SER A 26 -1.31 -46.67 -8.47
N ALA A 27 -1.12 -47.11 -7.23
CA ALA A 27 -0.46 -48.37 -6.92
C ALA A 27 -1.30 -49.57 -7.39
N ILE A 28 -2.61 -49.60 -7.16
CA ILE A 28 -3.45 -50.72 -7.66
C ILE A 28 -3.55 -50.74 -9.19
N ALA A 29 -3.44 -49.60 -9.86
CA ALA A 29 -3.49 -49.53 -11.32
C ALA A 29 -2.18 -49.98 -11.98
N SER A 30 -1.05 -49.85 -11.27
CA SER A 30 0.26 -50.22 -11.78
C SER A 30 0.64 -51.66 -11.41
N ASN A 31 0.90 -52.48 -12.42
CA ASN A 31 1.38 -53.86 -12.21
C ASN A 31 2.75 -53.93 -11.51
N THR A 32 3.56 -52.87 -11.59
CA THR A 32 4.91 -52.84 -11.00
C THR A 32 4.95 -52.37 -9.55
N SER A 33 3.82 -51.97 -8.97
CA SER A 33 3.76 -51.46 -7.58
C SER A 33 3.88 -52.54 -6.51
N GLY A 34 3.74 -53.82 -6.89
CA GLY A 34 3.62 -54.94 -5.95
C GLY A 34 2.19 -55.19 -5.43
N ILE A 35 1.24 -54.26 -5.67
CA ILE A 35 -0.18 -54.41 -5.32
C ILE A 35 -1.13 -54.19 -6.51
N GLY A 36 -0.60 -54.27 -7.74
CA GLY A 36 -1.37 -54.11 -8.97
C GLY A 36 -2.53 -55.10 -9.07
N GLY A 37 -3.71 -54.61 -9.43
CA GLY A 37 -4.94 -55.41 -9.59
C GLY A 37 -5.55 -55.93 -8.28
N LEU A 38 -5.03 -55.54 -7.12
CA LEU A 38 -5.59 -55.89 -5.81
C LEU A 38 -6.74 -54.95 -5.40
N SER A 39 -7.49 -55.35 -4.37
CA SER A 39 -8.64 -54.61 -3.86
C SER A 39 -8.25 -53.69 -2.70
N LEU A 40 -8.79 -52.47 -2.67
CA LEU A 40 -8.66 -51.57 -1.51
C LEU A 40 -9.73 -51.83 -0.44
N LEU A 41 -10.69 -52.72 -0.70
CA LEU A 41 -11.70 -53.11 0.28
C LEU A 41 -11.08 -54.05 1.31
N ARG A 42 -11.02 -53.63 2.58
CA ARG A 42 -10.46 -54.42 3.69
C ARG A 42 -11.10 -55.81 3.85
N THR A 43 -12.36 -55.96 3.45
CA THR A 43 -13.12 -57.23 3.51
C THR A 43 -12.86 -58.16 2.34
N SER A 44 -12.17 -57.70 1.29
CA SER A 44 -11.86 -58.51 0.12
C SER A 44 -10.79 -59.56 0.45
N PRO A 45 -10.91 -60.80 -0.04
CA PRO A 45 -9.85 -61.79 0.08
C PRO A 45 -8.57 -61.40 -0.68
N ARG A 46 -8.63 -60.35 -1.53
CA ARG A 46 -7.49 -59.78 -2.27
C ARG A 46 -7.17 -58.37 -1.79
N PHE A 47 -7.29 -58.10 -0.50
CA PHE A 47 -6.96 -56.78 0.05
C PHE A 47 -5.47 -56.45 -0.18
N ALA A 48 -5.20 -55.27 -0.75
CA ALA A 48 -3.89 -54.86 -1.23
C ALA A 48 -2.80 -54.89 -0.14
N PHE A 49 -3.13 -54.49 1.09
CA PHE A 49 -2.18 -54.36 2.20
C PHE A 49 -2.26 -55.53 3.21
N ALA A 50 -2.79 -56.69 2.80
CA ALA A 50 -2.87 -57.86 3.69
C ALA A 50 -1.48 -58.42 4.05
N ASN A 51 -0.56 -58.44 3.08
CA ASN A 51 0.78 -59.04 3.21
C ASN A 51 1.93 -58.04 2.95
N THR A 52 1.63 -56.76 2.82
CA THR A 52 2.63 -55.72 2.51
C THR A 52 2.32 -54.44 3.28
N SER A 53 3.33 -53.61 3.52
CA SER A 53 3.20 -52.30 4.16
C SER A 53 3.34 -51.17 3.15
N LEU A 54 2.88 -49.98 3.51
CA LEU A 54 3.02 -48.77 2.68
C LEU A 54 4.50 -48.48 2.37
N GLN A 55 5.37 -48.63 3.36
CA GLN A 55 6.82 -48.50 3.19
C GLN A 55 7.38 -49.49 2.18
N ALA A 56 6.93 -50.75 2.19
CA ALA A 56 7.38 -51.76 1.23
C ALA A 56 6.98 -51.38 -0.20
N VAL A 57 5.75 -50.86 -0.39
CA VAL A 57 5.30 -50.37 -1.70
C VAL A 57 6.12 -49.15 -2.15
N PHE A 58 6.46 -48.22 -1.24
CA PHE A 58 7.38 -47.12 -1.56
C PHE A 58 8.76 -47.59 -2.00
N THR A 59 9.26 -48.69 -1.41
CA THR A 59 10.52 -49.31 -1.83
C THR A 59 10.41 -49.95 -3.21
N THR A 60 9.33 -50.68 -3.48
CA THR A 60 9.10 -51.27 -4.81
C THR A 60 8.98 -50.21 -5.90
N ASN A 61 8.34 -49.08 -5.61
CA ASN A 61 8.18 -47.96 -6.54
C ASN A 61 9.36 -46.97 -6.52
N LEU A 62 10.49 -47.32 -5.91
CA LEU A 62 11.73 -46.53 -5.85
C LEU A 62 11.58 -45.12 -5.24
N THR A 63 10.48 -44.83 -4.54
CA THR A 63 10.31 -43.59 -3.78
C THR A 63 11.20 -43.60 -2.53
N LEU A 64 11.46 -44.80 -1.99
CA LEU A 64 12.32 -45.02 -0.84
C LEU A 64 13.36 -46.10 -1.17
N MET A 65 14.63 -45.72 -1.23
CA MET A 65 15.71 -46.67 -1.54
C MET A 65 15.86 -47.71 -0.42
N SER A 66 16.11 -48.97 -0.81
CA SER A 66 16.45 -50.07 0.10
C SER A 66 17.86 -50.59 -0.18
N PRO A 67 18.71 -50.82 0.84
CA PRO A 67 18.44 -50.59 2.26
C PRO A 67 18.28 -49.09 2.57
N LEU A 68 17.55 -48.78 3.65
CA LEU A 68 17.42 -47.40 4.12
C LEU A 68 18.79 -46.83 4.48
N ALA A 69 19.02 -45.58 4.09
CA ALA A 69 20.15 -44.80 4.64
C ALA A 69 20.05 -44.75 6.18
N ASN A 70 21.18 -44.65 6.88
CA ASN A 70 21.18 -44.78 8.34
C ASN A 70 20.34 -43.69 9.01
N GLY A 71 20.35 -42.48 8.45
CA GLY A 71 19.51 -41.37 8.90
C GLY A 71 18.02 -41.69 8.78
N PHE A 72 17.58 -42.28 7.66
CA PHE A 72 16.19 -42.70 7.49
C PHE A 72 15.81 -43.88 8.38
N ALA A 73 16.73 -44.81 8.64
CA ALA A 73 16.49 -45.88 9.61
C ALA A 73 16.24 -45.32 11.03
N LEU A 74 16.99 -44.28 11.43
CA LEU A 74 16.76 -43.57 12.70
C LEU A 74 15.42 -42.84 12.71
N VAL A 75 15.07 -42.12 11.63
CA VAL A 75 13.76 -41.46 11.50
C VAL A 75 12.64 -42.49 11.62
N ALA A 76 12.75 -43.63 10.95
CA ALA A 76 11.77 -44.69 11.02
C ALA A 76 11.66 -45.33 12.43
N ALA A 77 12.78 -45.42 13.15
CA ALA A 77 12.79 -45.88 14.54
C ALA A 77 12.16 -44.87 15.50
N THR A 78 12.30 -43.57 15.23
CA THR A 78 11.76 -42.49 16.08
C THR A 78 10.28 -42.22 15.83
N LEU A 79 9.85 -42.14 14.56
CA LEU A 79 8.49 -41.76 14.20
C LEU A 79 7.61 -42.96 13.84
N GLY A 80 8.19 -44.05 13.36
CA GLY A 80 7.47 -45.16 12.75
C GLY A 80 7.79 -45.30 11.26
N PRO A 81 7.25 -46.34 10.58
CA PRO A 81 7.56 -46.60 9.19
C PRO A 81 7.16 -45.44 8.25
N PHE A 82 7.83 -45.33 7.11
CA PHE A 82 7.49 -44.31 6.11
C PHE A 82 6.12 -44.61 5.46
N GLY A 83 5.32 -43.57 5.25
CA GLY A 83 3.95 -43.65 4.71
C GLY A 83 2.84 -43.51 5.76
N VAL A 84 3.18 -43.54 7.05
CA VAL A 84 2.22 -43.34 8.16
C VAL A 84 2.55 -42.12 9.02
N THR A 85 3.39 -41.21 8.53
CA THR A 85 3.78 -40.01 9.27
C THR A 85 3.05 -38.79 8.71
N ASP A 86 2.12 -38.26 9.49
CA ASP A 86 1.43 -37.01 9.19
C ASP A 86 2.34 -35.80 9.44
N MET A 87 2.30 -34.82 8.54
CA MET A 87 3.01 -33.55 8.68
C MET A 87 2.00 -32.43 8.94
N VAL A 88 1.91 -31.99 10.19
CA VAL A 88 0.91 -31.01 10.63
C VAL A 88 1.55 -29.65 10.88
N TYR A 89 1.06 -28.62 10.20
CA TYR A 89 1.49 -27.25 10.44
C TYR A 89 1.04 -26.75 11.83
N VAL A 90 1.98 -26.28 12.64
CA VAL A 90 1.72 -25.73 13.97
C VAL A 90 1.57 -24.21 13.88
N ARG A 91 0.33 -23.74 14.05
CA ARG A 91 -0.01 -22.31 14.06
C ARG A 91 0.60 -21.61 15.28
N VAL A 92 1.04 -20.37 15.09
CA VAL A 92 1.44 -19.48 16.19
C VAL A 92 0.24 -19.23 17.10
N PRO A 93 0.32 -19.54 18.42
CA PRO A 93 -0.77 -19.25 19.33
C PRO A 93 -1.09 -17.75 19.39
N ALA A 94 -2.37 -17.41 19.49
CA ALA A 94 -2.84 -16.02 19.53
C ALA A 94 -2.14 -15.19 20.62
N ALA A 95 -1.91 -15.79 21.80
CA ALA A 95 -1.20 -15.17 22.92
C ALA A 95 0.25 -14.76 22.56
N VAL A 96 0.97 -15.60 21.80
CA VAL A 96 2.33 -15.26 21.34
C VAL A 96 2.27 -14.08 20.37
N SER A 97 1.38 -14.16 19.38
CA SER A 97 1.22 -13.11 18.37
C SER A 97 0.79 -11.76 18.96
N SER A 98 -0.05 -11.75 20.00
CA SER A 98 -0.47 -10.52 20.68
C SER A 98 0.70 -9.83 21.38
N VAL A 99 1.53 -10.60 22.09
CA VAL A 99 2.68 -10.03 22.82
C VAL A 99 3.71 -9.44 21.86
N PHE A 100 3.97 -10.11 20.74
CA PHE A 100 4.82 -9.58 19.68
C PHE A 100 4.32 -8.23 19.15
N ARG A 101 3.02 -8.17 18.82
CA ARG A 101 2.38 -6.93 18.35
C ARG A 101 2.51 -5.82 19.40
N ASP A 102 2.24 -6.12 20.66
CA ASP A 102 2.21 -5.14 21.74
C ASP A 102 3.63 -4.62 22.06
N ILE A 103 4.65 -5.49 22.02
CA ILE A 103 6.08 -5.09 22.13
C ILE A 103 6.45 -4.15 20.98
N ILE A 104 6.17 -4.54 19.73
CA ILE A 104 6.50 -3.73 18.54
C ILE A 104 5.76 -2.39 18.58
N GLN A 105 4.51 -2.37 19.03
CA GLN A 105 3.72 -1.16 19.21
C GLN A 105 4.37 -0.24 20.26
N MET A 106 4.78 -0.77 21.41
CA MET A 106 5.48 0.01 22.43
C MET A 106 6.80 0.59 21.90
N THR A 107 7.59 -0.19 21.15
CA THR A 107 8.81 0.30 20.49
C THR A 107 8.52 1.45 19.53
N ARG A 108 7.47 1.33 18.71
CA ARG A 108 7.05 2.40 17.77
C ARG A 108 6.60 3.65 18.51
N LEU A 109 5.84 3.52 19.60
CA LEU A 109 5.40 4.64 20.43
C LEU A 109 6.56 5.35 21.12
N ALA A 110 7.58 4.62 21.56
CA ALA A 110 8.81 5.20 22.11
C ALA A 110 9.59 6.01 21.07
N MET A 111 9.61 5.54 19.81
CA MET A 111 10.33 6.21 18.71
C MET A 111 9.56 7.37 18.08
N ALA A 112 8.22 7.34 18.07
CA ALA A 112 7.40 8.31 17.35
C ALA A 112 7.67 9.78 17.75
N PRO A 113 7.81 10.15 19.04
CA PRO A 113 8.03 11.54 19.43
C PRO A 113 9.52 11.95 19.53
N SER A 114 10.48 11.01 19.51
CA SER A 114 11.88 11.29 19.89
C SER A 114 12.88 10.91 18.82
N VAL A 115 13.57 11.90 18.24
CA VAL A 115 14.67 11.68 17.29
C VAL A 115 15.85 10.97 17.97
N HIS A 116 16.09 11.22 19.26
CA HIS A 116 17.14 10.52 20.03
C HIS A 116 16.83 9.03 20.20
N ALA A 117 15.56 8.67 20.45
CA ALA A 117 15.12 7.28 20.49
C ALA A 117 15.31 6.61 19.13
N GLN A 118 14.97 7.31 18.03
CA GLN A 118 15.18 6.81 16.68
C GLN A 118 16.66 6.59 16.35
N ALA A 119 17.53 7.52 16.76
CA ALA A 119 18.97 7.40 16.59
C ALA A 119 19.54 6.20 17.38
N ALA A 120 19.14 6.05 18.65
CA ALA A 120 19.56 4.92 19.49
C ALA A 120 19.06 3.58 18.95
N TYR A 121 17.82 3.51 18.46
CA TYR A 121 17.31 2.34 17.76
C TYR A 121 18.14 2.03 16.52
N ASN A 122 18.50 3.04 15.72
CA ASN A 122 19.29 2.86 14.52
C ASN A 122 20.74 2.39 14.82
N GLN A 123 21.30 2.76 15.97
CA GLN A 123 22.62 2.32 16.44
C GLN A 123 22.69 0.81 16.77
N ILE A 124 21.55 0.17 17.04
CA ILE A 124 21.47 -1.29 17.13
C ILE A 124 21.78 -1.84 15.73
N THR A 125 23.03 -2.28 15.51
CA THR A 125 23.50 -2.78 14.22
C THR A 125 23.23 -4.28 14.12
N PRO A 126 22.28 -4.74 13.30
CA PRO A 126 22.01 -6.16 13.18
C PRO A 126 23.09 -6.87 12.37
N LEU A 127 23.29 -8.15 12.69
CA LEU A 127 24.16 -9.01 11.91
C LEU A 127 23.56 -9.28 10.53
N GLY A 128 24.41 -9.33 9.51
CA GLY A 128 24.02 -9.77 8.17
C GLY A 128 23.59 -11.24 8.14
N THR A 129 24.13 -12.08 9.02
CA THR A 129 23.75 -13.47 9.27
C THR A 129 24.16 -13.85 10.69
N SER A 130 23.39 -14.70 11.36
CA SER A 130 23.72 -15.28 12.66
C SER A 130 23.52 -16.80 12.61
N TYR A 131 24.36 -17.55 13.32
CA TYR A 131 24.29 -19.02 13.38
C TYR A 131 24.21 -19.53 14.83
N PRO A 132 23.13 -19.23 15.58
CA PRO A 132 23.05 -19.65 16.97
C PRO A 132 22.92 -21.17 17.11
N ILE A 133 23.69 -21.75 18.04
CA ILE A 133 23.74 -23.19 18.31
C ILE A 133 23.62 -23.45 19.81
N PRO A 134 22.74 -24.35 20.28
CA PRO A 134 22.69 -24.77 21.70
C PRO A 134 24.01 -25.35 22.21
N LYS A 135 24.40 -25.08 23.47
CA LYS A 135 25.69 -25.55 24.02
C LYS A 135 25.78 -27.05 24.15
N LYS A 136 24.65 -27.73 24.29
CA LYS A 136 24.50 -29.19 24.23
C LYS A 136 25.18 -29.83 23.03
N TRP A 137 25.26 -29.12 21.90
CA TRP A 137 25.96 -29.59 20.69
C TRP A 137 27.25 -28.82 20.42
N LEU A 138 27.32 -27.54 20.80
CA LEU A 138 28.50 -26.70 20.58
C LEU A 138 29.68 -27.08 21.49
N THR A 139 29.43 -27.40 22.77
CA THR A 139 30.50 -27.71 23.75
C THR A 139 31.17 -29.05 23.45
N PRO A 140 30.43 -30.14 23.16
CA PRO A 140 31.04 -31.37 22.67
C PRO A 140 31.61 -31.23 21.25
N ASN A 141 31.23 -30.17 20.52
CA ASN A 141 31.61 -29.87 19.15
C ASN A 141 31.36 -31.04 18.19
N TYR A 142 30.13 -31.56 18.19
CA TYR A 142 29.76 -32.71 17.38
C TYR A 142 29.96 -32.49 15.86
N GLY A 143 30.16 -33.58 15.13
CA GLY A 143 30.04 -33.56 13.67
C GLY A 143 28.58 -33.78 13.27
N SER A 144 27.91 -32.73 12.79
CA SER A 144 26.56 -32.82 12.22
C SER A 144 26.61 -33.39 10.81
N LEU A 145 25.71 -34.33 10.54
CA LEU A 145 25.50 -35.00 9.26
C LEU A 145 24.12 -34.65 8.69
N GLY A 146 23.58 -33.47 9.02
CA GLY A 146 22.28 -32.98 8.56
C GLY A 146 21.30 -32.76 9.72
N GLY A 147 20.12 -32.20 9.43
CA GLY A 147 19.16 -31.79 10.46
C GLY A 147 17.70 -31.85 10.02
N SER A 148 17.38 -32.68 9.01
CA SER A 148 16.02 -32.82 8.48
C SER A 148 15.61 -34.30 8.41
N PRO A 149 14.43 -34.68 8.94
CA PRO A 149 13.92 -36.05 8.81
C PRO A 149 13.52 -36.39 7.37
N LEU A 150 13.39 -35.38 6.50
CA LEU A 150 13.08 -35.53 5.08
C LEU A 150 14.33 -35.86 4.24
N CYS A 151 15.53 -35.73 4.79
CA CYS A 151 16.79 -35.95 4.07
C CYS A 151 17.62 -37.08 4.69
N GLN A 152 18.37 -37.77 3.86
CA GLN A 152 19.37 -38.73 4.33
C GLN A 152 20.56 -37.98 4.95
N GLU A 153 21.39 -38.71 5.69
CA GLU A 153 22.61 -38.14 6.26
C GLU A 153 23.58 -37.62 5.18
N LEU A 154 24.36 -36.59 5.53
CA LEU A 154 25.42 -36.04 4.69
C LEU A 154 26.56 -37.06 4.52
N ILE A 155 27.27 -36.99 3.39
CA ILE A 155 28.42 -37.87 3.12
C ILE A 155 29.63 -37.51 4.00
N ALA A 156 29.74 -36.25 4.39
CA ALA A 156 30.81 -35.76 5.27
C ALA A 156 30.22 -34.91 6.40
N SER A 157 30.69 -35.14 7.63
CA SER A 157 30.25 -34.38 8.80
C SER A 157 30.74 -32.93 8.73
N LYS A 158 29.91 -32.00 9.20
CA LYS A 158 30.25 -30.59 9.41
C LYS A 158 30.23 -30.30 10.90
N VAL A 159 31.27 -29.64 11.40
CA VAL A 159 31.34 -29.24 12.81
C VAL A 159 30.21 -28.27 13.13
N VAL A 160 29.47 -28.50 14.21
CA VAL A 160 28.33 -27.64 14.59
C VAL A 160 28.74 -26.22 14.93
N SER A 161 30.02 -25.96 15.23
CA SER A 161 30.54 -24.61 15.50
C SER A 161 30.34 -23.62 14.35
N GLY A 162 30.12 -24.11 13.13
CA GLY A 162 29.75 -23.29 11.98
C GLY A 162 28.25 -23.01 11.82
N GLY A 163 27.39 -23.58 12.66
CA GLY A 163 25.93 -23.48 12.58
C GLY A 163 25.22 -24.82 12.40
N LEU A 164 23.90 -24.80 12.58
CA LEU A 164 23.04 -25.95 12.26
C LEU A 164 22.99 -26.16 10.75
N THR A 165 22.95 -27.42 10.32
CA THR A 165 23.11 -27.76 8.89
C THR A 165 21.90 -28.55 8.39
N CYS A 166 21.36 -28.16 7.24
CA CYS A 166 20.24 -28.82 6.54
C CYS A 166 19.02 -29.04 7.44
N MET A 167 18.52 -27.97 8.07
CA MET A 167 17.22 -27.98 8.75
C MET A 167 16.08 -28.25 7.73
N PRO A 168 14.90 -28.69 8.16
CA PRO A 168 13.76 -28.92 7.25
C PRO A 168 13.45 -27.64 6.48
N SER A 169 13.30 -27.70 5.16
CA SER A 169 13.01 -26.51 4.35
C SER A 169 12.00 -26.87 3.26
N TYR A 170 11.17 -25.89 2.90
CA TYR A 170 10.20 -25.99 1.82
C TYR A 170 10.84 -25.91 0.43
N ASP A 171 11.86 -25.06 0.26
CA ASP A 171 12.43 -24.69 -1.04
C ASP A 171 13.79 -25.34 -1.35
N LEU A 172 14.46 -25.91 -0.34
CA LEU A 172 15.77 -26.56 -0.48
C LEU A 172 15.66 -28.08 -0.74
N PRO A 173 16.30 -28.59 -1.80
CA PRO A 173 16.39 -30.03 -2.03
C PRO A 173 17.39 -30.71 -1.07
N CYS A 174 17.24 -32.02 -0.85
CA CYS A 174 18.24 -32.79 -0.11
C CYS A 174 19.52 -32.97 -0.96
N LEU A 175 20.61 -32.31 -0.58
CA LEU A 175 21.93 -32.40 -1.25
C LEU A 175 23.01 -32.93 -0.28
N PRO A 176 23.31 -34.25 -0.29
CA PRO A 176 24.25 -34.87 0.65
C PRO A 176 25.70 -34.39 0.56
N THR A 177 26.09 -33.82 -0.58
CA THR A 177 27.44 -33.30 -0.88
C THR A 177 27.58 -31.80 -0.67
N SER A 178 26.47 -31.05 -0.63
CA SER A 178 26.45 -29.59 -0.56
C SER A 178 25.52 -29.13 0.58
N PRO A 179 26.01 -29.19 1.83
CA PRO A 179 25.21 -28.80 2.98
C PRO A 179 24.93 -27.30 3.00
N VAL A 180 23.72 -26.93 3.42
CA VAL A 180 23.30 -25.54 3.65
C VAL A 180 23.24 -25.29 5.15
N GLN A 181 23.81 -24.18 5.60
CA GLN A 181 23.74 -23.76 7.00
C GLN A 181 22.45 -22.97 7.25
N SER A 182 21.72 -23.36 8.28
CA SER A 182 20.55 -22.63 8.77
C SER A 182 21.02 -21.33 9.41
N LYS A 183 20.44 -20.21 8.94
CA LYS A 183 20.86 -18.86 9.34
C LYS A 183 19.68 -18.05 9.83
N VAL A 184 19.91 -17.20 10.81
CA VAL A 184 18.96 -16.13 11.19
C VAL A 184 19.43 -14.84 10.53
N LEU A 185 18.48 -14.06 9.99
CA LEU A 185 18.74 -12.71 9.46
C LEU A 185 18.14 -11.68 10.43
N PRO A 186 18.77 -11.44 11.59
CA PRO A 186 18.16 -10.66 12.64
C PRO A 186 17.96 -9.21 12.19
N THR A 187 16.81 -8.66 12.56
CA THR A 187 16.53 -7.23 12.44
C THR A 187 16.58 -6.58 13.83
N ARG A 188 16.55 -5.26 13.90
CA ARG A 188 16.45 -4.53 15.17
C ARG A 188 15.22 -4.96 16.00
N GLN A 189 14.13 -5.33 15.33
CA GLN A 189 12.93 -5.85 16.00
C GLN A 189 13.15 -7.25 16.59
N HIS A 190 13.96 -8.11 15.95
CA HIS A 190 14.32 -9.40 16.52
C HIS A 190 14.97 -9.23 17.89
N TYR A 191 15.96 -8.34 18.02
CA TYR A 191 16.68 -8.17 19.27
C TYR A 191 15.83 -7.59 20.38
N ILE A 192 14.99 -6.58 20.10
CA ILE A 192 14.10 -6.00 21.11
C ILE A 192 13.10 -7.03 21.62
N VAL A 193 12.42 -7.73 20.71
CA VAL A 193 11.42 -8.73 21.08
C VAL A 193 12.08 -9.89 21.82
N SER A 194 13.23 -10.36 21.33
CA SER A 194 13.96 -11.46 21.96
C SER A 194 14.47 -11.10 23.34
N ALA A 195 14.97 -9.88 23.57
CA ALA A 195 15.45 -9.45 24.89
C ALA A 195 14.32 -9.37 25.93
N ILE A 196 13.12 -8.94 25.52
CA ILE A 196 11.95 -8.91 26.40
C ILE A 196 11.46 -10.34 26.68
N LEU A 197 11.25 -11.15 25.63
CA LEU A 197 10.67 -12.48 25.76
C LEU A 197 11.60 -13.48 26.43
N SER A 198 12.91 -13.36 26.23
CA SER A 198 13.88 -14.20 26.96
C SER A 198 14.06 -13.78 28.42
N GLY A 199 13.38 -12.71 28.87
CA GLY A 199 13.46 -12.23 30.26
C GLY A 199 14.73 -11.42 30.59
N LEU A 200 15.55 -11.04 29.60
CA LEU A 200 16.77 -10.26 29.85
C LEU A 200 16.47 -8.86 30.41
N VAL A 201 15.31 -8.30 30.09
CA VAL A 201 14.87 -7.03 30.67
C VAL A 201 14.48 -7.18 32.14
N ALA A 202 13.90 -8.32 32.52
CA ALA A 202 13.51 -8.61 33.90
C ALA A 202 14.70 -8.99 34.78
N SER A 203 15.67 -9.69 34.22
CA SER A 203 16.91 -10.10 34.90
C SER A 203 18.11 -9.83 33.99
N PRO A 204 18.60 -8.57 33.95
CA PRO A 204 19.72 -8.19 33.13
C PRO A 204 20.97 -8.99 33.51
N PRO A 205 21.68 -9.59 32.54
CA PRO A 205 22.91 -10.33 32.83
C PRO A 205 24.01 -9.35 33.26
N SER A 206 24.84 -9.75 34.23
CA SER A 206 26.05 -9.00 34.58
C SER A 206 27.08 -9.01 33.44
N ASP A 207 27.10 -10.08 32.64
CA ASP A 207 27.94 -10.22 31.44
C ASP A 207 27.16 -10.86 30.28
N CYS A 208 27.11 -10.14 29.16
CA CYS A 208 26.50 -10.58 27.90
C CYS A 208 27.28 -11.71 27.19
N ARG A 209 28.54 -11.97 27.57
CA ARG A 209 29.39 -13.00 26.95
C ARG A 209 28.80 -14.40 27.06
N SER A 210 28.08 -14.68 28.15
CA SER A 210 27.39 -15.94 28.38
C SER A 210 26.35 -16.23 27.28
N ILE A 211 25.62 -15.21 26.85
CA ILE A 211 24.62 -15.25 25.76
C ILE A 211 25.32 -15.26 24.40
N CYS A 212 26.31 -14.39 24.21
CA CYS A 212 27.03 -14.28 22.94
C CYS A 212 27.88 -15.52 22.59
N SER A 213 28.23 -16.35 23.58
CA SER A 213 28.97 -17.60 23.35
C SER A 213 28.21 -18.66 22.53
N PHE A 214 26.89 -18.49 22.35
CA PHE A 214 26.04 -19.36 21.53
C PHE A 214 26.10 -19.04 20.02
N ASP A 215 26.72 -17.92 19.63
CA ASP A 215 27.03 -17.57 18.24
C ASP A 215 28.55 -17.29 18.13
N PRO A 216 29.38 -18.34 18.16
CA PRO A 216 30.83 -18.19 18.27
C PRO A 216 31.46 -17.44 17.09
N ALA A 217 30.83 -17.50 15.90
CA ALA A 217 31.29 -16.80 14.71
C ALA A 217 31.21 -15.27 14.86
N TYR A 218 30.30 -14.76 15.69
CA TYR A 218 30.01 -13.33 15.81
C TYR A 218 30.03 -12.80 17.25
N LEU A 219 30.77 -13.47 18.15
CA LEU A 219 30.83 -13.14 19.58
C LEU A 219 31.07 -11.65 19.86
N ALA A 220 32.06 -11.03 19.20
CA ALA A 220 32.40 -9.62 19.42
C ALA A 220 31.27 -8.67 18.99
N LEU A 221 30.64 -8.93 17.85
CA LEU A 221 29.53 -8.11 17.36
C LEU A 221 28.25 -8.32 18.20
N CYS A 222 28.07 -9.52 18.76
CA CYS A 222 27.00 -9.79 19.70
C CYS A 222 27.04 -8.92 20.94
N LEU A 223 28.23 -8.75 21.53
CA LEU A 223 28.39 -7.85 22.67
C LEU A 223 27.99 -6.41 22.33
N VAL A 224 28.28 -5.97 21.09
CA VAL A 224 27.92 -4.62 20.62
C VAL A 224 26.42 -4.46 20.47
N TYR A 225 25.76 -5.29 19.65
CA TYR A 225 24.32 -5.10 19.40
C TYR A 225 23.48 -5.36 20.66
N LEU A 226 23.89 -6.29 21.53
CA LEU A 226 23.13 -6.61 22.73
C LEU A 226 23.23 -5.47 23.74
N ASN A 227 24.41 -4.87 23.91
CA ASN A 227 24.58 -3.69 24.75
C ASN A 227 23.73 -2.51 24.24
N GLN A 228 23.74 -2.25 22.93
CA GLN A 228 22.90 -1.19 22.34
C GLN A 228 21.39 -1.48 22.48
N THR A 229 21.00 -2.75 22.37
CA THR A 229 19.61 -3.18 22.57
C THR A 229 19.16 -2.95 24.01
N MET A 230 19.99 -3.34 24.99
CA MET A 230 19.71 -3.13 26.41
C MET A 230 19.69 -1.64 26.75
N TYR A 231 20.62 -0.84 26.21
CA TYR A 231 20.62 0.61 26.38
C TYR A 231 19.31 1.25 25.86
N PHE A 232 18.86 0.86 24.66
CA PHE A 232 17.61 1.36 24.10
C PHE A 232 16.40 0.98 24.97
N LEU A 233 16.31 -0.28 25.40
CA LEU A 233 15.22 -0.78 26.25
C LEU A 233 15.18 -0.05 27.60
N GLN A 234 16.33 0.12 28.26
CA GLN A 234 16.40 0.79 29.56
C GLN A 234 16.10 2.30 29.48
N THR A 235 16.53 2.96 28.40
CA THR A 235 16.42 4.42 28.26
C THR A 235 15.07 4.85 27.70
N TYR A 236 14.54 4.15 26.69
CA TYR A 236 13.37 4.57 25.93
C TYR A 236 12.15 3.66 26.11
N MET A 237 12.30 2.50 26.77
CA MET A 237 11.20 1.60 27.12
C MET A 237 11.27 1.15 28.61
N PRO A 238 11.39 2.08 29.58
CA PRO A 238 11.61 1.73 30.98
C PRO A 238 10.48 0.86 31.58
N ASP A 239 9.26 1.03 31.11
CA ASP A 239 8.08 0.28 31.56
C ASP A 239 7.94 -1.10 30.91
N ALA A 240 8.88 -1.51 30.03
CA ALA A 240 8.81 -2.79 29.32
C ALA A 240 8.80 -3.97 30.28
N ASN A 241 9.59 -3.94 31.36
CA ASN A 241 9.61 -5.01 32.36
C ASN A 241 8.26 -5.13 33.06
N ALA A 242 7.73 -4.00 33.56
CA ALA A 242 6.46 -3.96 34.26
C ALA A 242 5.29 -4.41 33.36
N SER A 243 5.35 -4.07 32.08
CA SER A 243 4.31 -4.37 31.09
C SER A 243 4.36 -5.82 30.60
N PHE A 244 5.56 -6.39 30.42
CA PHE A 244 5.73 -7.65 29.72
C PHE A 244 6.35 -8.78 30.55
N GLY A 245 6.88 -8.54 31.76
CA GLY A 245 7.63 -9.56 32.52
C GLY A 245 6.84 -10.85 32.79
N SER A 246 5.64 -10.73 33.35
CA SER A 246 4.76 -11.89 33.62
C SER A 246 4.23 -12.54 32.34
N VAL A 247 3.95 -11.72 31.32
CA VAL A 247 3.42 -12.16 30.04
C VAL A 247 4.49 -12.89 29.22
N ALA A 248 5.74 -12.44 29.26
CA ALA A 248 6.89 -13.10 28.66
C ALA A 248 7.13 -14.47 29.29
N ALA A 249 7.07 -14.59 30.62
CA ALA A 249 7.23 -15.86 31.31
C ALA A 249 6.14 -16.88 30.94
N SER A 250 4.87 -16.46 30.91
CA SER A 250 3.76 -17.33 30.47
C SER A 250 3.86 -17.68 28.98
N THR A 251 4.32 -16.74 28.13
CA THR A 251 4.57 -16.98 26.71
C THR A 251 5.70 -18.00 26.50
N ASN A 252 6.80 -17.91 27.27
CA ASN A 252 7.87 -18.91 27.25
C ASN A 252 7.36 -20.30 27.63
N ALA A 253 6.57 -20.41 28.70
CA ALA A 253 6.00 -21.69 29.14
C ALA A 253 5.06 -22.29 28.09
N LEU A 254 4.25 -21.45 27.43
CA LEU A 254 3.37 -21.86 26.35
C LEU A 254 4.14 -22.34 25.12
N VAL A 255 5.18 -21.62 24.68
CA VAL A 255 5.98 -22.04 23.53
C VAL A 255 6.81 -23.28 23.85
N HIS A 256 7.33 -23.39 25.07
CA HIS A 256 8.01 -24.60 25.52
C HIS A 256 7.09 -25.84 25.47
N SER A 257 5.81 -25.71 25.86
CA SER A 257 4.86 -26.83 25.83
C SER A 257 4.43 -27.28 24.42
N LEU A 258 4.66 -26.46 23.39
CA LEU A 258 4.51 -26.87 22.00
C LEU A 258 5.59 -27.86 21.55
N ASN A 259 6.64 -28.06 22.35
CA ASN A 259 7.77 -28.94 22.07
C ASN A 259 8.39 -28.64 20.70
N ILE A 260 8.66 -27.37 20.40
CA ILE A 260 9.37 -26.97 19.18
C ILE A 260 10.85 -27.31 19.35
N GLU A 261 11.38 -28.17 18.48
CA GLU A 261 12.72 -28.73 18.61
C GLU A 261 13.62 -28.39 17.42
N LEU A 262 14.91 -28.45 17.70
CA LEU A 262 15.97 -28.52 16.72
C LEU A 262 16.44 -29.98 16.63
N MET A 263 16.87 -30.43 15.45
CA MET A 263 17.36 -31.79 15.22
C MET A 263 18.69 -31.78 14.47
N ILE A 264 19.58 -32.69 14.83
CA ILE A 264 20.78 -33.05 14.05
C ILE A 264 20.99 -34.56 13.99
N PHE A 265 21.48 -35.05 12.86
CA PHE A 265 22.16 -36.34 12.79
C PHE A 265 23.60 -36.13 13.25
N ALA A 266 24.06 -36.88 14.24
CA ALA A 266 25.42 -36.74 14.74
C ALA A 266 25.97 -38.08 15.23
N LYS A 267 27.29 -38.24 15.12
CA LYS A 267 28.00 -39.27 15.85
C LYS A 267 28.61 -38.63 17.09
N VAL A 268 28.29 -39.18 18.26
CA VAL A 268 28.79 -38.66 19.54
C VAL A 268 30.32 -38.70 19.56
N ASN A 269 30.92 -39.76 19.02
CA ASN A 269 32.36 -39.96 18.80
C ASN A 269 32.58 -40.60 17.41
N ALA A 270 33.81 -40.60 16.89
CA ALA A 270 34.13 -41.19 15.58
C ALA A 270 33.73 -42.68 15.43
N SER A 271 33.75 -43.43 16.52
CA SER A 271 33.36 -44.84 16.60
C SER A 271 31.89 -45.08 16.99
N ALA A 272 31.17 -44.04 17.41
CA ALA A 272 29.78 -44.19 17.82
C ALA A 272 28.87 -44.39 16.59
N PRO A 273 27.75 -45.14 16.72
CA PRO A 273 26.75 -45.19 15.68
C PRO A 273 26.16 -43.80 15.42
N LEU A 274 25.61 -43.62 14.22
CA LEU A 274 24.85 -42.41 13.92
C LEU A 274 23.65 -42.32 14.88
N GLY A 275 23.47 -41.17 15.50
CA GLY A 275 22.33 -40.87 16.35
C GLY A 275 21.50 -39.71 15.79
N LEU A 276 20.20 -39.76 16.04
CA LEU A 276 19.29 -38.64 15.87
C LEU A 276 19.23 -37.90 17.21
N LEU A 277 19.81 -36.71 17.27
CA LEU A 277 19.78 -35.87 18.46
C LEU A 277 18.79 -34.73 18.23
N HIS A 278 17.95 -34.45 19.22
CA HIS A 278 17.00 -33.35 19.18
C HIS A 278 16.91 -32.69 20.56
N THR A 279 16.49 -31.43 20.58
CA THR A 279 16.33 -30.66 21.83
C THR A 279 15.31 -29.55 21.63
N ASN A 280 14.51 -29.28 22.67
CA ASN A 280 13.59 -28.15 22.67
C ASN A 280 14.36 -26.83 22.48
N ILE A 281 13.85 -25.95 21.63
CA ILE A 281 14.50 -24.66 21.32
C ILE A 281 14.57 -23.74 22.55
N LEU A 282 13.65 -23.90 23.50
CA LEU A 282 13.61 -23.21 24.80
C LEU A 282 13.94 -24.16 25.96
N ASP A 283 14.88 -25.10 25.78
CA ASP A 283 15.33 -26.02 26.84
C ASP A 283 15.79 -25.25 28.10
N PRO A 284 15.15 -25.46 29.28
CA PRO A 284 15.50 -24.76 30.51
C PRO A 284 16.94 -24.99 31.00
N SER A 285 17.59 -26.08 30.56
CA SER A 285 19.00 -26.34 30.88
C SER A 285 19.97 -25.40 30.14
N GLU A 286 19.52 -24.74 29.07
CA GLU A 286 20.29 -23.85 28.20
C GLU A 286 19.93 -22.37 28.46
N VAL A 287 20.00 -21.93 29.72
CA VAL A 287 19.51 -20.60 30.18
C VAL A 287 19.98 -19.41 29.31
N GLY A 288 21.23 -19.44 28.82
CA GLY A 288 21.78 -18.36 27.99
C GLY A 288 21.32 -18.38 26.51
N PHE A 289 20.71 -19.46 26.04
CA PHE A 289 20.26 -19.61 24.65
C PHE A 289 18.94 -18.90 24.37
N GLY A 290 18.10 -18.66 25.40
CA GLY A 290 16.74 -18.16 25.24
C GLY A 290 16.63 -16.89 24.37
N PHE A 291 17.59 -15.97 24.48
CA PHE A 291 17.64 -14.77 23.62
C PHE A 291 17.78 -15.13 22.13
N LEU A 292 18.70 -16.03 21.78
CA LEU A 292 18.91 -16.45 20.38
C LEU A 292 17.87 -17.47 19.92
N ALA A 293 17.27 -18.23 20.82
CA ALA A 293 16.08 -19.04 20.53
C ALA A 293 14.91 -18.16 20.07
N TRP A 294 14.71 -17.02 20.73
CA TRP A 294 13.67 -16.06 20.34
C TRP A 294 13.93 -15.36 19.00
N THR A 295 15.18 -15.30 18.52
CA THR A 295 15.43 -14.80 17.15
C THR A 295 14.95 -15.79 16.10
N TYR A 296 15.10 -17.11 16.32
CA TYR A 296 14.48 -18.14 15.49
C TYR A 296 12.95 -18.15 15.59
N LEU A 297 12.40 -18.03 16.80
CA LEU A 297 10.95 -17.99 17.00
C LEU A 297 10.32 -16.71 16.48
N TYR A 298 11.06 -15.60 16.42
CA TYR A 298 10.60 -14.37 15.79
C TYR A 298 10.27 -14.62 14.32
N ASP A 299 11.17 -15.30 13.60
CA ASP A 299 10.95 -15.69 12.20
C ASP A 299 9.72 -16.60 12.04
N TRP A 300 9.42 -17.46 13.02
CA TRP A 300 8.18 -18.24 13.03
C TRP A 300 6.93 -17.36 13.16
N VAL A 301 6.95 -16.38 14.08
CA VAL A 301 5.82 -15.48 14.28
C VAL A 301 5.54 -14.60 13.07
N VAL A 302 6.58 -14.11 12.38
CA VAL A 302 6.42 -13.29 11.17
C VAL A 302 6.21 -14.10 9.88
N GLY A 303 6.31 -15.44 9.95
CA GLY A 303 6.08 -16.34 8.82
C GLY A 303 7.28 -16.52 7.87
N ASN A 304 8.50 -16.19 8.31
CA ASN A 304 9.73 -16.54 7.59
C ASN A 304 10.23 -17.95 7.93
N ARG A 305 9.72 -18.55 9.01
CA ARG A 305 9.92 -19.95 9.38
C ARG A 305 8.57 -20.58 9.70
N GLU A 306 8.50 -21.88 9.55
CA GLU A 306 7.32 -22.67 9.85
C GLU A 306 7.68 -23.68 10.95
N VAL A 307 6.66 -24.17 11.64
CA VAL A 307 6.80 -25.27 12.59
C VAL A 307 5.95 -26.41 12.10
N ILE A 308 6.57 -27.57 11.92
CA ILE A 308 5.92 -28.77 11.40
C ILE A 308 6.03 -29.87 12.45
N SER A 309 4.88 -30.41 12.87
CA SER A 309 4.77 -31.57 13.74
C SER A 309 4.69 -32.83 12.87
N PHE A 310 5.76 -33.64 12.90
CA PHE A 310 5.80 -34.96 12.29
C PHE A 310 5.22 -35.97 13.27
N GLN A 311 4.02 -36.46 12.99
CA GLN A 311 3.26 -37.36 13.86
C GLN A 311 3.21 -38.73 13.20
N GLY A 312 3.98 -39.69 13.72
CA GLY A 312 3.91 -41.08 13.28
C GLY A 312 3.43 -42.00 14.41
N ASP A 313 3.26 -43.28 14.08
CA ASP A 313 2.73 -44.29 15.00
C ASP A 313 3.57 -44.49 16.27
N SER A 314 4.90 -44.30 16.18
CA SER A 314 5.82 -44.54 17.30
C SER A 314 6.12 -43.28 18.11
N GLY A 315 5.93 -42.09 17.54
CA GLY A 315 6.38 -40.86 18.16
C GLY A 315 6.04 -39.61 17.36
N THR A 316 6.27 -38.47 18.00
CA THR A 316 6.06 -37.15 17.40
C THR A 316 7.32 -36.32 17.52
N LEU A 317 7.69 -35.64 16.43
CA LEU A 317 8.83 -34.72 16.38
C LEU A 317 8.36 -33.40 15.79
N THR A 318 8.39 -32.32 16.57
CA THR A 318 7.94 -31.00 16.11
C THR A 318 9.16 -30.13 15.82
N LEU A 319 9.42 -29.84 14.55
CA LEU A 319 10.64 -29.17 14.11
C LEU A 319 10.35 -27.78 13.56
N LEU A 320 11.27 -26.86 13.84
CA LEU A 320 11.35 -25.58 13.17
C LEU A 320 12.00 -25.74 11.79
N THR A 321 11.45 -25.10 10.76
CA THR A 321 12.04 -25.11 9.42
C THR A 321 13.19 -24.10 9.29
N ASP A 322 13.97 -24.21 8.21
CA ASP A 322 14.94 -23.21 7.81
C ASP A 322 14.27 -21.90 7.37
N LEU A 323 15.05 -20.83 7.32
CA LEU A 323 14.60 -19.49 6.93
C LEU A 323 14.18 -19.47 5.46
N GLN A 324 12.92 -19.12 5.24
CA GLN A 324 12.37 -18.79 3.94
C GLN A 324 12.27 -17.28 3.79
N LEU A 325 12.93 -16.74 2.76
CA LEU A 325 12.88 -15.31 2.49
C LEU A 325 11.50 -14.92 1.94
N PRO A 326 10.91 -13.81 2.39
CA PRO A 326 9.65 -13.35 1.87
C PRO A 326 9.80 -12.99 0.39
N LEU A 327 8.76 -13.27 -0.40
CA LEU A 327 8.72 -12.87 -1.80
C LEU A 327 8.63 -11.33 -1.88
N LEU A 328 9.70 -10.69 -2.33
CA LEU A 328 9.74 -9.25 -2.55
C LEU A 328 9.01 -8.92 -3.86
N GLN A 329 7.79 -8.40 -3.77
CA GLN A 329 7.03 -7.93 -4.94
C GLN A 329 6.96 -6.40 -4.95
N GLN A 330 7.45 -5.79 -6.02
CA GLN A 330 7.26 -4.35 -6.24
C GLN A 330 5.80 -4.06 -6.60
N ALA A 331 5.30 -2.90 -6.13
CA ALA A 331 4.02 -2.38 -6.57
C ALA A 331 4.03 -2.24 -8.09
N GLN A 332 3.00 -2.76 -8.76
CA GLN A 332 2.94 -2.71 -10.21
C GLN A 332 2.77 -1.27 -10.68
N PRO A 333 3.46 -0.82 -11.75
CA PRO A 333 3.43 0.58 -12.18
C PRO A 333 2.02 1.13 -12.43
N TRP A 334 1.09 0.31 -12.93
CA TRP A 334 -0.29 0.72 -13.17
C TRP A 334 -1.14 0.88 -11.90
N MET A 335 -0.72 0.29 -10.78
CA MET A 335 -1.35 0.52 -9.48
C MET A 335 -0.97 1.90 -8.90
N LEU A 336 0.12 2.50 -9.39
CA LEU A 336 0.51 3.86 -9.06
C LEU A 336 -0.23 4.84 -9.96
N THR A 337 -1.25 5.51 -9.42
CA THR A 337 -2.08 6.50 -10.14
C THR A 337 -1.36 7.81 -10.44
N GLN A 338 -0.03 7.85 -10.35
CA GLN A 338 0.79 9.05 -10.58
C GLN A 338 0.58 9.61 -11.99
N ALA A 339 0.39 8.75 -12.99
CA ALA A 339 0.10 9.16 -14.36
C ALA A 339 -1.19 10.00 -14.46
N PHE A 340 -2.26 9.60 -13.77
CA PHE A 340 -3.52 10.37 -13.78
C PHE A 340 -3.36 11.72 -13.08
N ALA A 341 -2.63 11.76 -11.96
CA ALA A 341 -2.37 12.98 -11.24
C ALA A 341 -1.59 14.00 -12.09
N THR A 342 -0.58 13.55 -12.85
CA THR A 342 0.20 14.42 -13.74
C THR A 342 -0.64 14.95 -14.91
N TYR A 343 -1.50 14.12 -15.52
CA TYR A 343 -2.44 14.59 -16.56
C TYR A 343 -3.41 15.66 -16.04
N PHE A 344 -4.00 15.45 -14.87
CA PHE A 344 -4.91 16.43 -14.27
C PHE A 344 -4.18 17.72 -13.89
N GLN A 345 -2.96 17.62 -13.37
CA GLN A 345 -2.13 18.79 -13.10
C GLN A 345 -1.83 19.58 -14.38
N ALA A 346 -1.47 18.90 -15.47
CA ALA A 346 -1.21 19.55 -16.76
C ALA A 346 -2.46 20.26 -17.31
N ALA A 347 -3.64 19.62 -17.19
CA ALA A 347 -4.92 20.23 -17.59
C ALA A 347 -5.22 21.50 -16.76
N VAL A 348 -5.07 21.44 -15.44
CA VAL A 348 -5.28 22.60 -14.54
C VAL A 348 -4.29 23.73 -14.86
N LEU A 349 -3.04 23.40 -15.15
CA LEU A 349 -2.01 24.36 -15.54
C LEU A 349 -2.35 25.03 -16.88
N PHE A 350 -2.76 24.25 -17.89
CA PHE A 350 -3.23 24.78 -19.17
C PHE A 350 -4.39 25.77 -18.99
N VAL A 351 -5.42 25.39 -18.23
CA VAL A 351 -6.55 26.29 -17.94
C VAL A 351 -6.09 27.59 -17.28
N THR A 352 -5.19 27.50 -16.30
CA THR A 352 -4.64 28.68 -15.62
C THR A 352 -3.90 29.60 -16.60
N LEU A 353 -3.08 29.05 -17.49
CA LEU A 353 -2.33 29.83 -18.48
C LEU A 353 -3.23 30.53 -19.49
N ILE A 354 -4.28 29.84 -19.98
CA ILE A 354 -5.26 30.45 -20.91
C ILE A 354 -6.04 31.58 -20.23
N LEU A 355 -6.51 31.37 -19.00
CA LEU A 355 -7.23 32.41 -18.24
C LEU A 355 -6.32 33.61 -17.91
N LEU A 356 -5.04 33.37 -17.59
CA LEU A 356 -4.05 34.43 -17.40
C LEU A 356 -3.82 35.21 -18.70
N GLY A 357 -3.63 34.51 -19.82
CA GLY A 357 -3.50 35.14 -21.14
C GLY A 357 -4.73 35.98 -21.51
N LEU A 358 -5.92 35.47 -21.21
CA LEU A 358 -7.18 36.19 -21.41
C LEU A 358 -7.27 37.45 -20.53
N ALA A 359 -6.86 37.36 -19.27
CA ALA A 359 -6.82 38.51 -18.36
C ALA A 359 -5.84 39.58 -18.86
N ILE A 360 -4.65 39.17 -19.33
CA ILE A 360 -3.65 40.08 -19.93
C ILE A 360 -4.19 40.74 -21.18
N ALA A 361 -4.78 39.96 -22.11
CA ALA A 361 -5.36 40.49 -23.34
C ALA A 361 -6.47 41.50 -23.02
N THR A 362 -7.42 41.14 -22.16
CA THR A 362 -8.52 42.02 -21.74
C THR A 362 -7.96 43.31 -21.13
N THR A 363 -6.92 43.23 -20.28
CA THR A 363 -6.25 44.39 -19.69
C THR A 363 -5.57 45.28 -20.73
N LEU A 364 -4.91 44.69 -21.72
CA LEU A 364 -4.34 45.45 -22.83
C LEU A 364 -5.43 46.23 -23.58
N TYR A 365 -6.57 45.62 -23.88
CA TYR A 365 -7.69 46.31 -24.52
C TYR A 365 -8.32 47.40 -23.64
N MET A 366 -8.36 47.22 -22.31
CA MET A 366 -8.77 48.28 -21.38
C MET A 366 -7.86 49.51 -21.48
N VAL A 367 -6.55 49.30 -21.57
CA VAL A 367 -5.55 50.37 -21.72
C VAL A 367 -5.63 51.02 -23.11
N LEU A 368 -5.68 50.21 -24.18
CA LEU A 368 -5.78 50.69 -25.56
C LEU A 368 -7.06 51.50 -25.80
N SER A 369 -8.16 51.13 -25.16
CA SER A 369 -9.44 51.85 -25.21
C SER A 369 -9.46 53.08 -24.29
N ARG A 370 -8.32 53.45 -23.68
CA ARG A 370 -8.15 54.58 -22.76
C ARG A 370 -9.17 54.58 -21.61
N GLY A 371 -9.49 53.39 -21.07
CA GLY A 371 -10.46 53.24 -19.99
C GLY A 371 -11.93 53.28 -20.40
N HIS A 372 -12.26 53.36 -21.70
CA HIS A 372 -13.64 53.32 -22.18
C HIS A 372 -14.14 51.88 -22.31
N PHE A 373 -14.55 51.27 -21.20
CA PHE A 373 -15.12 49.92 -21.17
C PHE A 373 -16.13 49.78 -20.03
N VAL A 374 -16.97 48.75 -20.08
CA VAL A 374 -17.93 48.45 -19.00
C VAL A 374 -17.28 47.57 -17.94
N GLY A 375 -16.86 48.17 -16.83
CA GLY A 375 -16.14 47.45 -15.76
C GLY A 375 -16.88 46.24 -15.18
N LEU A 376 -18.22 46.29 -15.08
CA LEU A 376 -19.02 45.16 -14.59
C LEU A 376 -18.92 43.92 -15.49
N ASN A 377 -18.68 44.09 -16.79
CA ASN A 377 -18.50 42.97 -17.72
C ASN A 377 -17.15 42.29 -17.50
N MET A 378 -16.13 43.03 -17.02
CA MET A 378 -14.79 42.49 -16.78
C MET A 378 -14.78 41.49 -15.61
N LEU A 379 -15.71 41.64 -14.66
CA LEU A 379 -15.92 40.69 -13.57
C LEU A 379 -16.56 39.37 -14.02
N LYS A 380 -16.88 39.21 -15.32
CA LYS A 380 -17.45 37.98 -15.91
C LYS A 380 -16.43 37.18 -16.71
N LEU A 381 -15.14 37.37 -16.42
CA LEU A 381 -14.03 36.64 -17.04
C LEU A 381 -14.16 35.13 -16.84
N ASP A 382 -14.59 34.68 -15.67
CA ASP A 382 -14.85 33.28 -15.34
C ASP A 382 -15.96 32.68 -16.22
N ARG A 383 -17.11 33.37 -16.30
CA ARG A 383 -18.34 32.82 -16.89
C ARG A 383 -18.44 32.95 -18.39
N VAL A 384 -17.95 34.06 -18.94
CA VAL A 384 -17.99 34.29 -20.39
C VAL A 384 -16.65 33.92 -20.98
N GLY A 385 -15.58 34.53 -20.45
CA GLY A 385 -14.22 34.29 -20.92
C GLY A 385 -13.78 32.83 -20.78
N GLY A 386 -13.92 32.25 -19.60
CA GLY A 386 -13.54 30.85 -19.35
C GLY A 386 -14.31 29.87 -20.24
N MET A 387 -15.62 30.06 -20.41
CA MET A 387 -16.43 29.19 -21.27
C MET A 387 -16.03 29.27 -22.74
N VAL A 388 -15.75 30.48 -23.24
CA VAL A 388 -15.43 30.70 -24.64
C VAL A 388 -14.01 30.24 -24.99
N TRP A 389 -13.03 30.51 -24.13
CA TRP A 389 -11.61 30.29 -24.45
C TRP A 389 -11.06 28.94 -23.98
N VAL A 390 -11.65 28.35 -22.94
CA VAL A 390 -11.19 27.07 -22.37
C VAL A 390 -12.18 25.95 -22.70
N GLY A 391 -13.47 26.23 -22.52
CA GLY A 391 -14.54 25.25 -22.74
C GLY A 391 -14.89 24.40 -21.52
N ARG A 392 -16.13 23.88 -21.53
CA ARG A 392 -16.73 23.14 -20.40
C ARG A 392 -15.91 21.91 -19.95
N PRO A 393 -15.37 21.05 -20.83
CA PRO A 393 -14.70 19.82 -20.39
C PRO A 393 -13.45 20.06 -19.53
N LEU A 394 -12.62 21.04 -19.89
CA LEU A 394 -11.40 21.35 -19.14
C LEU A 394 -11.70 22.08 -17.83
N LEU A 395 -12.73 22.93 -17.81
CA LEU A 395 -13.24 23.54 -16.58
C LEU A 395 -13.86 22.49 -15.64
N LEU A 396 -14.50 21.45 -16.19
CA LEU A 396 -15.03 20.32 -15.42
C LEU A 396 -13.87 19.58 -14.72
N VAL A 397 -12.82 19.22 -15.46
CA VAL A 397 -11.62 18.60 -14.88
C VAL A 397 -11.04 19.48 -13.77
N ARG A 398 -10.91 20.79 -13.99
CA ARG A 398 -10.44 21.73 -12.97
C ARG A 398 -11.30 21.69 -11.70
N SER A 399 -12.62 21.77 -11.83
CA SER A 399 -13.53 21.70 -10.68
C SER A 399 -13.48 20.34 -9.96
N LEU A 400 -13.36 19.24 -10.72
CA LEU A 400 -13.28 17.88 -10.19
C LEU A 400 -11.99 17.68 -9.39
N THR A 401 -10.86 18.20 -9.86
CA THR A 401 -9.60 18.14 -9.10
C THR A 401 -9.71 18.86 -7.77
N ALA A 402 -10.38 20.01 -7.72
CA ALA A 402 -10.62 20.74 -6.47
C ALA A 402 -11.55 19.98 -5.51
N LEU A 403 -12.62 19.37 -6.04
CA LEU A 403 -13.51 18.49 -5.27
C LEU A 403 -12.77 17.28 -4.69
N CYS A 404 -11.90 16.65 -5.48
CA CYS A 404 -11.04 15.57 -5.02
C CYS A 404 -10.10 16.05 -3.91
N LEU A 405 -9.40 17.17 -4.11
CA LEU A 405 -8.50 17.75 -3.10
C LEU A 405 -9.23 18.05 -1.78
N LEU A 406 -10.44 18.60 -1.83
CA LEU A 406 -11.27 18.87 -0.65
C LEU A 406 -11.85 17.60 -0.02
N SER A 407 -11.92 16.49 -0.75
CA SER A 407 -12.42 15.20 -0.28
C SER A 407 -11.31 14.25 0.19
N THR A 408 -10.05 14.66 0.04
CA THR A 408 -8.85 13.90 0.42
C THR A 408 -8.06 14.62 1.53
N ALA A 409 -7.34 13.85 2.33
CA ALA A 409 -6.37 14.36 3.29
C ALA A 409 -4.96 14.42 2.67
N PRO A 410 -4.16 15.47 2.96
CA PRO A 410 -2.76 15.44 2.59
C PRO A 410 -2.04 14.40 3.44
N LEU A 411 -1.46 13.39 2.78
CA LEU A 411 -0.62 12.38 3.43
C LEU A 411 0.78 12.48 2.83
N THR A 412 1.74 12.95 3.61
CA THR A 412 3.13 13.09 3.16
C THR A 412 4.01 12.07 3.84
N LEU A 413 4.92 11.46 3.09
CA LEU A 413 5.98 10.63 3.66
C LEU A 413 7.09 11.54 4.18
N HIS A 414 7.25 11.59 5.49
CA HIS A 414 8.31 12.34 6.16
C HIS A 414 9.44 11.38 6.58
N PHE A 415 10.69 11.79 6.32
CA PHE A 415 11.87 11.05 6.75
C PHE A 415 12.63 11.86 7.79
N SER A 416 12.82 11.30 8.98
CA SER A 416 13.50 11.96 10.10
C SER A 416 15.03 11.88 10.05
N GLY A 417 15.60 11.20 9.05
CA GLY A 417 17.00 10.76 9.04
C GLY A 417 17.18 9.30 9.48
N TYR A 418 16.18 8.74 10.19
CA TYR A 418 16.23 7.37 10.70
C TYR A 418 15.00 6.54 10.32
N LEU A 419 13.79 7.14 10.42
CA LEU A 419 12.53 6.47 10.13
C LEU A 419 11.75 7.23 9.08
N SER A 420 11.04 6.47 8.23
CA SER A 420 10.02 7.01 7.34
C SER A 420 8.66 6.86 8.01
N MET A 421 7.92 7.94 8.12
CA MET A 421 6.60 7.98 8.74
C MET A 421 5.62 8.79 7.90
N PHE A 422 4.35 8.40 7.94
CA PHE A 422 3.31 9.24 7.37
C PHE A 422 3.02 10.39 8.33
N GLN A 423 3.04 11.61 7.78
CA GLN A 423 2.66 12.81 8.48
C GLN A 423 1.39 13.38 7.83
N LEU A 424 0.48 13.86 8.67
CA LEU A 424 -0.73 14.57 8.26
C LEU A 424 -0.47 16.08 8.44
N PRO A 425 0.11 16.77 7.46
CA PRO A 425 0.28 18.21 7.55
C PRO A 425 -1.09 18.89 7.56
N THR A 426 -1.25 19.92 8.39
CA THR A 426 -2.42 20.78 8.31
C THR A 426 -2.33 21.63 7.03
N PRO A 427 -3.29 21.51 6.09
CA PRO A 427 -3.23 22.30 4.87
C PRO A 427 -3.39 23.78 5.21
N PRO A 428 -2.57 24.69 4.63
CA PRO A 428 -2.69 26.12 4.85
C PRO A 428 -4.10 26.62 4.53
N ILE A 429 -4.59 27.60 5.29
CA ILE A 429 -5.94 28.16 5.12
C ILE A 429 -6.12 28.68 3.68
N LEU A 430 -5.09 29.31 3.10
CA LEU A 430 -5.09 29.78 1.71
C LEU A 430 -5.36 28.67 0.70
N VAL A 431 -4.78 27.48 0.87
CA VAL A 431 -5.02 26.33 -0.02
C VAL A 431 -6.48 25.89 0.05
N ARG A 432 -7.07 25.91 1.25
CA ARG A 432 -8.49 25.59 1.43
C ARG A 432 -9.40 26.63 0.78
N LEU A 433 -9.13 27.91 0.97
CA LEU A 433 -9.91 28.99 0.37
C LEU A 433 -9.84 28.95 -1.16
N LEU A 434 -8.64 28.72 -1.69
CA LEU A 434 -8.40 28.57 -3.12
C LEU A 434 -9.12 27.33 -3.67
N ALA A 435 -8.93 26.15 -3.08
CA ALA A 435 -9.60 24.94 -3.52
C ALA A 435 -11.13 25.07 -3.48
N SER A 436 -11.68 25.74 -2.46
CA SER A 436 -13.12 26.02 -2.39
C SER A 436 -13.57 26.96 -3.50
N TRP A 437 -12.76 27.94 -3.87
CA TRP A 437 -13.03 28.82 -5.01
C TRP A 437 -13.00 28.05 -6.33
N GLU A 438 -12.06 27.10 -6.48
CA GLU A 438 -11.98 26.25 -7.67
C GLU A 438 -13.20 25.33 -7.86
N VAL A 439 -13.92 24.98 -6.79
CA VAL A 439 -15.20 24.25 -6.91
C VAL A 439 -16.27 25.08 -7.63
N THR A 440 -16.21 26.41 -7.55
CA THR A 440 -17.21 27.29 -8.19
C THR A 440 -17.22 27.19 -9.71
N TRP A 441 -16.15 26.70 -10.34
CA TRP A 441 -16.17 26.37 -11.77
C TRP A 441 -17.25 25.37 -12.14
N LEU A 442 -17.58 24.42 -11.26
CA LEU A 442 -18.67 23.48 -11.50
C LEU A 442 -20.02 24.19 -11.51
N ALA A 443 -20.24 25.14 -10.60
CA ALA A 443 -21.44 25.98 -10.59
C ALA A 443 -21.53 26.82 -11.88
N VAL A 444 -20.42 27.39 -12.34
CA VAL A 444 -20.36 28.17 -13.59
C VAL A 444 -20.72 27.28 -14.81
N ILE A 445 -20.30 26.01 -14.83
CA ILE A 445 -20.70 25.05 -15.87
C ILE A 445 -22.20 24.74 -15.82
N LEU A 446 -22.74 24.50 -14.63
CA LEU A 446 -24.17 24.24 -14.47
C LEU A 446 -25.01 25.45 -14.88
N ASP A 447 -24.59 26.67 -14.51
CA ASP A 447 -25.26 27.90 -14.91
C ASP A 447 -25.27 28.06 -16.44
N ASP A 448 -24.16 27.75 -17.12
CA ASP A 448 -24.03 27.82 -18.59
C ASP A 448 -24.84 26.74 -19.33
N VAL A 449 -24.98 25.54 -18.75
CA VAL A 449 -25.88 24.50 -19.26
C VAL A 449 -27.35 24.90 -19.05
N ALA A 450 -27.67 25.50 -17.92
CA ALA A 450 -29.01 25.96 -17.56
C ALA A 450 -29.40 27.29 -18.24
N LEU A 451 -28.47 27.93 -18.96
CA LEU A 451 -28.64 29.26 -19.55
C LEU A 451 -29.89 29.43 -20.44
N PRO A 452 -30.31 28.43 -21.26
CA PRO A 452 -31.55 28.52 -22.03
C PRO A 452 -32.82 28.70 -21.17
N TYR A 453 -32.77 28.25 -19.91
CA TYR A 453 -33.87 28.31 -18.94
C TYR A 453 -33.75 29.51 -17.98
N THR A 454 -32.52 29.88 -17.59
CA THR A 454 -32.28 30.97 -16.65
C THR A 454 -32.32 32.34 -17.31
N ARG A 455 -31.87 32.46 -18.57
CA ARG A 455 -31.96 33.66 -19.42
C ARG A 455 -31.63 34.95 -18.67
N GLU A 456 -32.55 35.89 -18.55
CA GLU A 456 -32.36 37.22 -17.94
C GLU A 456 -31.97 37.13 -16.45
N TYR A 457 -32.36 36.06 -15.77
CA TYR A 457 -31.97 35.81 -14.38
C TYR A 457 -30.51 35.36 -14.24
N ALA A 458 -29.85 34.96 -15.33
CA ALA A 458 -28.46 34.47 -15.32
C ALA A 458 -27.51 35.46 -14.65
N ARG A 459 -27.62 36.75 -14.99
CA ARG A 459 -26.80 37.84 -14.48
C ARG A 459 -26.79 37.92 -12.95
N TYR A 460 -27.95 37.75 -12.33
CA TYR A 460 -28.15 37.94 -10.89
C TYR A 460 -27.90 36.65 -10.10
N HIS A 461 -28.53 35.54 -10.50
CA HIS A 461 -28.46 34.32 -9.71
C HIS A 461 -27.06 33.74 -9.69
N GLY A 462 -26.30 33.82 -10.78
CA GLY A 462 -25.02 33.15 -10.79
C GLY A 462 -24.04 33.77 -9.79
N PHE A 463 -24.00 35.11 -9.61
CA PHE A 463 -23.08 35.73 -8.64
C PHE A 463 -23.40 35.24 -7.22
N LEU A 464 -24.70 35.23 -6.89
CA LEU A 464 -25.21 34.66 -5.66
C LEU A 464 -24.84 33.17 -5.52
N ASN A 465 -24.98 32.38 -6.59
CA ASN A 465 -24.64 30.95 -6.61
C ASN A 465 -23.18 30.70 -6.23
N CYS A 466 -22.23 31.39 -6.87
CA CYS A 466 -20.80 31.24 -6.58
C CYS A 466 -20.46 31.66 -5.14
N VAL A 467 -21.00 32.78 -4.65
CA VAL A 467 -20.72 33.26 -3.28
C VAL A 467 -21.31 32.32 -2.24
N LEU A 468 -22.56 31.88 -2.41
CA LEU A 468 -23.22 30.91 -1.52
C LEU A 468 -22.47 29.58 -1.50
N LEU A 469 -22.12 29.04 -2.66
CA LEU A 469 -21.37 27.80 -2.77
C LEU A 469 -19.99 27.93 -2.10
N TRP A 470 -19.27 29.01 -2.38
CA TRP A 470 -17.95 29.22 -1.80
C TRP A 470 -18.00 29.30 -0.28
N LEU A 471 -18.92 30.09 0.29
CA LEU A 471 -19.08 30.20 1.74
C LEU A 471 -19.47 28.87 2.38
N THR A 472 -20.41 28.14 1.77
CA THR A 472 -20.88 26.84 2.29
C THR A 472 -19.78 25.78 2.24
N VAL A 473 -18.97 25.73 1.18
CA VAL A 473 -17.83 24.81 1.08
C VAL A 473 -16.74 25.17 2.09
N VAL A 474 -16.38 26.46 2.23
CA VAL A 474 -15.34 26.89 3.17
C VAL A 474 -15.72 26.58 4.62
N VAL A 475 -16.97 26.82 5.01
CA VAL A 475 -17.46 26.61 6.39
C VAL A 475 -17.80 25.14 6.64
N GLY A 476 -18.45 24.48 5.66
CA GLY A 476 -19.00 23.14 5.81
C GLY A 476 -18.03 21.98 5.54
N ALA A 477 -16.81 22.24 5.08
CA ALA A 477 -15.84 21.20 4.72
C ALA A 477 -14.56 21.24 5.61
N PRO A 478 -14.64 20.86 6.91
CA PRO A 478 -13.45 20.71 7.74
C PRO A 478 -12.48 19.68 7.12
N PRO A 479 -11.16 19.76 7.35
CA PRO A 479 -10.20 18.87 6.69
C PRO A 479 -10.49 17.41 7.04
N PHE A 480 -10.43 16.53 6.04
CA PHE A 480 -10.61 15.09 6.26
C PHE A 480 -9.40 14.52 7.00
N ALA A 481 -9.64 13.67 7.99
CA ALA A 481 -8.60 12.85 8.63
C ALA A 481 -8.60 11.47 7.96
N PRO A 482 -7.46 11.00 7.43
CA PRO A 482 -7.36 9.69 6.82
C PRO A 482 -7.62 8.60 7.86
N THR A 483 -8.33 7.56 7.45
CA THR A 483 -8.60 6.39 8.29
C THR A 483 -7.67 5.26 7.84
N CYS A 484 -7.02 4.62 8.82
CA CYS A 484 -6.20 3.44 8.59
C CYS A 484 -6.83 2.30 9.38
N ASP A 485 -7.38 1.32 8.67
CA ASP A 485 -7.89 0.09 9.25
C ASP A 485 -6.90 -1.04 8.92
N VAL A 486 -6.39 -1.70 9.96
CA VAL A 486 -5.47 -2.83 9.81
C VAL A 486 -6.25 -4.08 10.17
N ASN A 487 -6.83 -4.71 9.16
CA ASN A 487 -7.57 -5.97 9.30
C ASN A 487 -7.01 -6.98 8.31
N ALA A 488 -6.08 -7.81 8.81
CA ALA A 488 -5.48 -8.87 8.03
C ALA A 488 -6.44 -10.06 7.90
N ALA A 489 -7.02 -10.23 6.72
CA ALA A 489 -7.88 -11.35 6.37
C ALA A 489 -7.35 -12.03 5.11
N CYS A 490 -7.11 -13.34 5.19
CA CYS A 490 -6.69 -14.16 4.06
C CYS A 490 -7.79 -15.16 3.73
N SER A 491 -8.13 -15.28 2.45
CA SER A 491 -9.00 -16.34 1.93
C SER A 491 -8.22 -17.20 0.96
N VAL A 492 -8.42 -18.52 1.04
CA VAL A 492 -7.93 -19.45 0.04
C VAL A 492 -8.78 -19.25 -1.21
N ASP A 493 -8.17 -18.78 -2.28
CA ASP A 493 -8.83 -18.60 -3.59
C ASP A 493 -8.81 -19.93 -4.35
N GLU A 494 -7.67 -20.61 -4.29
CA GLU A 494 -7.49 -21.96 -4.83
C GLU A 494 -6.64 -22.79 -3.85
N MET A 495 -7.19 -23.91 -3.36
CA MET A 495 -6.51 -24.80 -2.41
C MET A 495 -5.17 -25.24 -2.99
N ASP A 496 -4.10 -25.18 -2.19
CA ASP A 496 -2.71 -25.53 -2.58
C ASP A 496 -2.03 -24.62 -3.60
N PHE A 497 -2.72 -23.60 -4.13
CA PHE A 497 -2.21 -22.75 -5.21
C PHE A 497 -2.16 -21.26 -4.84
N GLN A 498 -3.24 -20.72 -4.28
CA GLN A 498 -3.40 -19.29 -4.10
C GLN A 498 -4.16 -18.93 -2.83
N VAL A 499 -3.53 -18.07 -2.04
CA VAL A 499 -4.17 -17.36 -0.92
C VAL A 499 -4.17 -15.86 -1.25
N VAL A 500 -5.34 -15.23 -1.13
CA VAL A 500 -5.49 -13.79 -1.30
C VAL A 500 -5.67 -13.17 0.08
N CYS A 501 -4.68 -12.37 0.47
CA CYS A 501 -4.69 -11.64 1.74
C CYS A 501 -4.98 -10.16 1.52
N ARG A 502 -5.89 -9.61 2.33
CA ARG A 502 -6.11 -8.17 2.52
C ARG A 502 -5.51 -7.81 3.88
N SER A 503 -4.53 -6.92 3.94
CA SER A 503 -3.80 -6.61 5.18
C SER A 503 -4.26 -5.33 5.86
N SER A 504 -4.30 -4.23 5.12
CA SER A 504 -4.73 -2.93 5.62
C SER A 504 -5.45 -2.12 4.54
N ARG A 505 -6.34 -1.26 5.00
CA ARG A 505 -7.06 -0.29 4.19
C ARG A 505 -6.70 1.11 4.70
N LEU A 506 -5.96 1.84 3.88
CA LEU A 506 -5.64 3.25 4.12
C LEU A 506 -6.56 4.09 3.24
N GLU A 507 -7.55 4.74 3.85
CA GLU A 507 -8.45 5.64 3.14
C GLU A 507 -7.95 7.08 3.26
N VAL A 508 -7.42 7.60 2.15
CA VAL A 508 -6.94 8.99 2.07
C VAL A 508 -8.05 9.96 1.67
N GLY A 509 -9.18 9.47 1.16
CA GLY A 509 -10.36 10.28 0.85
C GLY A 509 -11.64 9.47 0.93
N ARG A 510 -12.79 10.17 1.00
CA ARG A 510 -14.12 9.53 1.07
C ARG A 510 -15.02 9.91 -0.09
N LEU A 511 -15.63 8.90 -0.68
CA LEU A 511 -16.64 9.07 -1.74
C LEU A 511 -17.87 9.84 -1.24
N ASP A 512 -18.35 9.54 -0.03
CA ASP A 512 -19.51 10.23 0.56
C ASP A 512 -19.33 11.74 0.57
N ARG A 513 -18.13 12.22 0.92
CA ARG A 513 -17.83 13.65 0.97
C ARG A 513 -17.81 14.28 -0.42
N LEU A 514 -17.24 13.58 -1.40
CA LEU A 514 -17.26 14.01 -2.79
C LEU A 514 -18.72 14.15 -3.29
N LEU A 515 -19.56 13.17 -3.00
CA LEU A 515 -20.98 13.19 -3.35
C LEU A 515 -21.74 14.31 -2.62
N THR A 516 -21.46 14.56 -1.34
CA THR A 516 -22.05 15.68 -0.59
C THR A 516 -21.67 17.03 -1.20
N LEU A 517 -20.40 17.21 -1.60
CA LEU A 517 -19.97 18.46 -2.26
C LEU A 517 -20.63 18.63 -3.63
N LEU A 518 -20.75 17.56 -4.42
CA LEU A 518 -21.49 17.58 -5.69
C LEU A 518 -22.97 17.94 -5.48
N LEU A 519 -23.61 17.35 -4.48
CA LEU A 519 -24.99 17.66 -4.11
C LEU A 519 -25.13 19.12 -3.66
N LEU A 520 -24.19 19.63 -2.88
CA LEU A 520 -24.18 21.02 -2.40
C LEU A 520 -24.13 22.01 -3.58
N VAL A 521 -23.32 21.72 -4.60
CA VAL A 521 -23.26 22.54 -5.83
C VAL A 521 -24.64 22.63 -6.50
N LEU A 522 -25.35 21.50 -6.62
CA LEU A 522 -26.70 21.45 -7.20
C LEU A 522 -27.72 22.21 -6.32
N VAL A 523 -27.67 22.03 -5.00
CA VAL A 523 -28.58 22.70 -4.06
C VAL A 523 -28.35 24.22 -4.08
N CYS A 524 -27.11 24.69 -4.03
CA CYS A 524 -26.78 26.10 -4.14
C CYS A 524 -27.28 26.71 -5.47
N HIS A 525 -27.17 25.97 -6.57
CA HIS A 525 -27.68 26.40 -7.87
C HIS A 525 -29.20 26.58 -7.84
N VAL A 526 -29.96 25.60 -7.34
CA VAL A 526 -31.43 25.68 -7.26
C VAL A 526 -31.88 26.78 -6.29
N VAL A 527 -31.28 26.87 -5.10
CA VAL A 527 -31.64 27.87 -4.08
C VAL A 527 -31.34 29.28 -4.57
N SER A 528 -30.18 29.51 -5.18
CA SER A 528 -29.83 30.83 -5.72
C SER A 528 -30.76 31.25 -6.85
N LEU A 529 -31.14 30.33 -7.74
CA LEU A 529 -32.11 30.59 -8.81
C LEU A 529 -33.51 30.90 -8.25
N ALA A 530 -33.99 30.10 -7.29
CA ALA A 530 -35.30 30.30 -6.66
C ALA A 530 -35.35 31.64 -5.91
N LEU A 531 -34.32 31.96 -5.12
CA LEU A 531 -34.24 33.23 -4.40
C LEU A 531 -34.21 34.42 -5.37
N THR A 532 -33.46 34.30 -6.46
CA THR A 532 -33.39 35.37 -7.47
C THR A 532 -34.73 35.59 -8.16
N ARG A 533 -35.44 34.52 -8.54
CA ARG A 533 -36.78 34.62 -9.13
C ARG A 533 -37.79 35.21 -8.16
N PHE A 534 -37.72 34.83 -6.89
CA PHE A 534 -38.58 35.35 -5.83
C PHE A 534 -38.35 36.86 -5.57
N LEU A 535 -37.10 37.28 -5.49
CA LEU A 535 -36.74 38.67 -5.18
C LEU A 535 -36.93 39.65 -6.34
N LEU A 536 -36.69 39.21 -7.58
CA LEU A 536 -36.71 40.11 -8.76
C LEU A 536 -38.00 40.04 -9.58
N GLY A 537 -38.87 39.06 -9.35
CA GLY A 537 -40.09 38.88 -10.15
C GLY A 537 -39.78 38.65 -11.63
N THR A 538 -40.70 39.01 -12.53
CA THR A 538 -40.53 38.88 -13.99
C THR A 538 -39.61 39.96 -14.56
N LEU A 539 -38.49 39.55 -15.16
CA LEU A 539 -37.55 40.47 -15.80
C LEU A 539 -37.91 40.73 -17.28
N PRO A 540 -37.62 41.94 -17.81
CA PRO A 540 -37.81 42.26 -19.22
C PRO A 540 -36.83 41.47 -20.10
N THR A 541 -37.31 41.00 -21.27
CA THR A 541 -36.53 40.19 -22.22
C THR A 541 -35.33 40.93 -22.78
N CYS A 542 -34.20 40.24 -22.92
CA CYS A 542 -33.00 40.82 -23.52
C CYS A 542 -33.24 41.14 -25.00
N CYS A 543 -32.98 42.40 -25.39
CA CYS A 543 -33.17 42.92 -26.74
C CYS A 543 -32.00 42.67 -27.70
N VAL A 544 -30.93 42.02 -27.24
CA VAL A 544 -29.73 41.75 -28.05
C VAL A 544 -29.91 40.44 -28.82
N ASP A 545 -29.90 40.51 -30.15
CA ASP A 545 -29.93 39.33 -31.01
C ASP A 545 -28.83 39.42 -32.07
N SER A 546 -27.77 38.64 -31.89
CA SER A 546 -26.62 38.62 -32.81
C SER A 546 -25.89 37.28 -32.71
N ALA A 547 -25.51 36.73 -33.87
CA ALA A 547 -24.81 35.44 -33.97
C ALA A 547 -23.36 35.49 -33.45
N HIS A 548 -22.78 36.68 -33.28
CA HIS A 548 -21.40 36.86 -32.78
C HIS A 548 -21.32 36.85 -31.25
N PHE A 549 -22.46 36.93 -30.56
CA PHE A 549 -22.52 36.81 -29.11
C PHE A 549 -22.57 35.35 -28.70
N SER A 550 -21.67 34.97 -27.81
CA SER A 550 -21.87 33.77 -27.00
C SER A 550 -23.15 33.92 -26.17
N ALA A 551 -23.83 32.81 -25.90
CA ALA A 551 -25.01 32.82 -25.06
C ALA A 551 -24.71 33.46 -23.69
N GLY A 552 -23.53 33.18 -23.13
CA GLY A 552 -23.05 33.82 -21.90
C GLY A 552 -22.95 35.34 -22.01
N ALA A 553 -22.39 35.87 -23.10
CA ALA A 553 -22.30 37.32 -23.30
C ALA A 553 -23.70 37.98 -23.43
N LYS A 554 -24.67 37.31 -24.08
CA LYS A 554 -26.05 37.82 -24.24
C LYS A 554 -26.81 37.97 -22.91
N TYR A 555 -26.50 37.15 -21.90
CA TYR A 555 -27.25 37.11 -20.65
C TYR A 555 -26.47 37.60 -19.42
N TYR A 556 -25.14 37.51 -19.40
CA TYR A 556 -24.32 37.97 -18.26
C TYR A 556 -23.83 39.41 -18.38
N PHE A 557 -23.67 39.95 -19.60
CA PHE A 557 -23.18 41.31 -19.77
C PHE A 557 -24.23 42.36 -19.44
N SER A 558 -23.75 43.52 -19.05
CA SER A 558 -24.53 44.72 -18.90
C SER A 558 -24.60 45.45 -20.24
N HIS A 559 -25.80 45.46 -20.83
CA HIS A 559 -26.07 46.11 -22.11
C HIS A 559 -26.51 47.59 -21.99
N HIS A 560 -26.57 48.14 -20.78
CA HIS A 560 -27.06 49.51 -20.55
C HIS A 560 -26.23 50.55 -21.30
N GLY A 561 -26.91 51.38 -22.11
CA GLY A 561 -26.29 52.49 -22.85
C GLY A 561 -25.54 52.08 -24.13
N GLN A 562 -25.63 50.81 -24.55
CA GLN A 562 -24.89 50.26 -25.70
C GLN A 562 -25.75 50.03 -26.96
N ILE A 563 -27.01 50.48 -26.97
CA ILE A 563 -27.92 50.33 -28.11
C ILE A 563 -28.14 51.70 -28.74
N ARG A 564 -27.66 51.87 -29.98
CA ARG A 564 -27.90 53.07 -30.80
C ARG A 564 -28.82 52.69 -31.96
N GLY A 565 -30.13 52.96 -31.82
CA GLY A 565 -31.12 52.56 -32.83
C GLY A 565 -31.21 51.04 -32.96
N SER A 566 -30.86 50.49 -34.12
CA SER A 566 -30.82 49.04 -34.40
C SER A 566 -29.42 48.42 -34.26
N LEU A 567 -28.41 49.20 -33.88
CA LEU A 567 -27.01 48.75 -33.81
C LEU A 567 -26.57 48.58 -32.35
N TYR A 568 -25.93 47.45 -32.08
CA TYR A 568 -25.37 47.13 -30.76
C TYR A 568 -23.85 47.38 -30.75
N ASP A 569 -23.40 48.27 -29.86
CA ASP A 569 -22.00 48.65 -29.69
C ASP A 569 -21.35 47.88 -28.52
N ILE A 570 -20.47 46.91 -28.80
CA ILE A 570 -19.67 46.24 -27.77
C ILE A 570 -18.31 46.93 -27.60
N ASP A 571 -17.88 47.14 -26.34
CA ASP A 571 -16.53 47.63 -26.05
C ASP A 571 -15.48 46.54 -26.32
N ARG A 572 -14.29 46.94 -26.74
CA ARG A 572 -13.24 46.01 -27.18
C ARG A 572 -12.79 45.04 -26.08
N ALA A 573 -12.85 45.44 -24.81
CA ALA A 573 -12.48 44.56 -23.70
C ALA A 573 -13.57 43.48 -23.46
N SER A 574 -14.86 43.86 -23.49
CA SER A 574 -15.98 42.90 -23.45
C SER A 574 -16.01 41.99 -24.66
N ALA A 575 -15.58 42.49 -25.84
CA ALA A 575 -15.47 41.71 -27.07
C ALA A 575 -14.47 40.56 -26.91
N VAL A 576 -13.31 40.80 -26.28
CA VAL A 576 -12.30 39.76 -26.00
C VAL A 576 -12.85 38.66 -25.12
N LEU A 577 -13.56 39.00 -24.04
CA LEU A 577 -14.22 38.01 -23.18
C LEU A 577 -15.27 37.20 -23.93
N ASN A 578 -15.99 37.81 -24.87
CA ASN A 578 -16.92 37.13 -25.78
C ASN A 578 -16.21 36.31 -26.88
N GLY A 579 -14.88 36.34 -26.99
CA GLY A 579 -14.11 35.60 -27.99
C GLY A 579 -13.96 36.33 -29.33
N LEU A 580 -14.04 37.65 -29.33
CA LEU A 580 -13.81 38.51 -30.50
C LEU A 580 -12.50 39.28 -30.29
N LEU A 581 -11.48 38.99 -31.09
CA LEU A 581 -10.22 39.74 -31.11
C LEU A 581 -10.26 40.80 -32.20
N THR A 582 -9.91 42.04 -31.88
CA THR A 582 -10.24 43.18 -32.73
C THR A 582 -9.00 44.02 -33.01
N VAL A 583 -8.68 44.22 -34.29
CA VAL A 583 -7.53 45.02 -34.72
C VAL A 583 -7.98 46.02 -35.77
N GLN A 584 -7.54 47.26 -35.62
CA GLN A 584 -7.75 48.32 -36.60
C GLN A 584 -6.49 48.42 -37.47
N ILE A 585 -6.65 48.29 -38.79
CA ILE A 585 -5.56 48.51 -39.75
C ILE A 585 -6.06 49.56 -40.75
N GLY A 586 -5.49 50.77 -40.67
CA GLY A 586 -5.93 51.91 -41.48
C GLY A 586 -7.39 52.27 -41.21
N THR A 587 -8.22 52.20 -42.26
CA THR A 587 -9.66 52.54 -42.23
C THR A 587 -10.58 51.32 -42.05
N THR A 588 -10.02 50.13 -41.77
CA THR A 588 -10.80 48.89 -41.64
C THR A 588 -10.60 48.27 -40.26
N PHE A 589 -11.70 47.88 -39.61
CA PHE A 589 -11.69 47.04 -38.42
C PHE A 589 -11.78 45.56 -38.82
N PHE A 590 -10.86 44.76 -38.31
CA PHE A 590 -10.89 43.31 -38.40
C PHE A 590 -11.27 42.73 -37.04
N ALA A 591 -12.27 41.85 -37.02
CA ALA A 591 -12.70 41.11 -35.84
C ALA A 591 -12.59 39.61 -36.11
N LEU A 592 -11.68 38.93 -35.41
CA LEU A 592 -11.57 37.48 -35.41
C LEU A 592 -12.50 36.92 -34.33
N ASP A 593 -13.51 36.17 -34.76
CA ASP A 593 -14.36 35.37 -33.89
C ASP A 593 -13.73 34.00 -33.66
N VAL A 594 -13.14 33.81 -32.48
CA VAL A 594 -12.45 32.58 -32.09
C VAL A 594 -13.44 31.42 -31.92
N LYS A 595 -14.72 31.71 -31.66
CA LYS A 595 -15.77 30.69 -31.53
C LYS A 595 -16.11 30.08 -32.89
N LEU A 596 -16.19 30.92 -33.92
CA LEU A 596 -16.56 30.52 -35.28
C LEU A 596 -15.34 30.29 -36.19
N TRP A 597 -14.13 30.63 -35.73
CA TRP A 597 -12.89 30.67 -36.51
C TRP A 597 -13.03 31.50 -37.80
N ARG A 598 -13.71 32.65 -37.72
CA ARG A 598 -13.97 33.54 -38.87
C ARG A 598 -13.48 34.95 -38.59
N VAL A 599 -12.97 35.61 -39.62
CA VAL A 599 -12.61 37.04 -39.57
C VAL A 599 -13.71 37.82 -40.27
N ALA A 600 -14.32 38.76 -39.57
CA ALA A 600 -15.19 39.78 -40.14
C ALA A 600 -14.39 41.08 -40.32
N SER A 601 -14.68 41.83 -41.39
CA SER A 601 -14.07 43.14 -41.63
C SER A 601 -15.15 44.17 -41.89
N THR A 602 -15.08 45.30 -41.19
CA THR A 602 -16.00 46.44 -41.38
C THR A 602 -15.21 47.72 -41.63
N PRO A 603 -15.55 48.51 -42.67
CA PRO A 603 -14.94 49.81 -42.88
C PRO A 603 -15.45 50.81 -41.82
N ILE A 604 -14.57 51.69 -41.34
CA ILE A 604 -14.94 52.75 -40.40
C ILE A 604 -15.84 53.75 -41.12
N ARG A 605 -17.14 53.79 -40.79
CA ARG A 605 -18.06 54.80 -41.33
C ARG A 605 -17.90 56.13 -40.59
N THR A 606 -17.32 57.12 -41.27
CA THR A 606 -17.26 58.53 -40.83
C THR A 606 -18.58 59.26 -41.14
N ASN A 607 -19.72 58.81 -40.59
CA ASN A 607 -20.97 59.57 -40.74
C ASN A 607 -21.13 60.59 -39.62
N VAL A 608 -20.83 61.84 -39.96
CA VAL A 608 -21.15 63.05 -39.19
C VAL A 608 -22.66 63.23 -39.15
N THR A 609 -23.30 62.87 -38.03
CA THR A 609 -24.61 63.45 -37.66
C THR A 609 -24.40 64.47 -36.55
N ARG A 610 -24.69 65.74 -36.89
CA ARG A 610 -24.63 66.92 -36.02
C ARG A 610 -25.33 66.64 -34.67
N GLY A 611 -24.58 66.74 -33.57
CA GLY A 611 -25.19 66.90 -32.25
C GLY A 611 -24.35 66.56 -31.02
N TYR A 612 -23.39 65.64 -31.06
CA TYR A 612 -22.76 65.11 -29.83
C TYR A 612 -21.29 64.66 -30.04
N PRO A 613 -20.45 64.60 -28.98
CA PRO A 613 -18.99 64.68 -29.11
C PRO A 613 -18.36 63.49 -29.87
N LEU A 614 -17.56 63.86 -30.88
CA LEU A 614 -16.89 63.08 -31.93
C LEU A 614 -15.90 61.97 -31.48
N ARG A 615 -15.80 61.60 -30.20
CA ARG A 615 -14.71 60.72 -29.69
C ARG A 615 -15.12 59.30 -29.27
N THR A 616 -16.40 58.93 -29.33
CA THR A 616 -16.88 57.59 -28.91
C THR A 616 -16.97 56.55 -30.04
N VAL A 617 -16.79 56.96 -31.30
CA VAL A 617 -16.95 56.08 -32.48
C VAL A 617 -15.68 55.26 -32.78
N GLU A 618 -14.50 55.65 -32.27
CA GLU A 618 -13.23 54.94 -32.55
C GLU A 618 -13.05 53.63 -31.74
N ASN A 619 -13.88 53.36 -30.74
CA ASN A 619 -13.68 52.25 -29.79
C ASN A 619 -14.83 51.24 -29.71
N THR A 620 -15.81 51.35 -30.61
CA THR A 620 -17.02 50.52 -30.62
C THR A 620 -17.11 49.74 -31.93
N ILE A 621 -17.54 48.48 -31.85
CA ILE A 621 -17.76 47.63 -33.03
C ILE A 621 -19.25 47.46 -33.22
N GLU A 622 -19.73 47.99 -34.33
CA GLU A 622 -21.10 47.87 -34.80
C GLU A 622 -21.35 46.46 -35.36
N TYR A 623 -22.30 45.73 -34.76
CA TYR A 623 -22.83 44.47 -35.31
C TYR A 623 -24.32 44.65 -35.64
N THR A 624 -24.71 44.31 -36.87
CA THR A 624 -26.11 44.03 -37.25
C THR A 624 -26.44 42.56 -37.05
#